data_AF-A0A8S2X1B9-F1
#
_entry.id   AF-A0A8S2X1B9-F1
#
_cell.length_a   1.000
_cell.length_b   1.000
_cell.length_c   1.000
_cell.angle_alpha   90.00
_cell.angle_beta   90.00
_cell.angle_gamma   90.00
#
_symmetry.space_group_name_H-M   'P 1'
#
loop_
_entity.id
_entity.type
_entity.pdbx_description
1 polymer ?
#
loop_
_entity_poly.entity_id
_entity_poly.type
_entity_poly.pdbx_seq_one_letter_code
_entity_poly.pdbx_strand_id
1 'polypeptide(L)' 'SKTPPSAPQFLCQLANISECLPIEGQDRFTLILWNPTVHTISHYVRVPVTKDYTVRDPSGHAIVAE' A
#
# COMPACT_ATOMS: atom_id res chain seq x y z
N SER A 1 -1.77 29.19 3.07
CA SER A 1 -1.01 27.97 3.46
C SER A 1 -0.62 27.24 2.20
N LYS A 2 0.65 26.86 2.03
CA LYS A 2 1.12 26.17 0.82
C LYS A 2 0.92 24.67 1.04
N THR A 3 -0.10 24.09 0.42
CA THR A 3 -0.31 22.64 0.42
C THR A 3 0.94 21.97 -0.19
N PRO A 4 1.53 20.95 0.45
CA PRO A 4 2.61 20.19 -0.16
C PRO A 4 2.16 19.63 -1.51
N PRO A 5 3.00 19.60 -2.56
CA PRO A 5 2.66 18.91 -3.79
C PRO A 5 2.36 17.45 -3.46
N SER A 6 1.22 16.96 -3.95
CA SER A 6 0.84 15.55 -3.79
C SER A 6 1.91 14.66 -4.40
N ALA A 7 2.42 13.70 -3.63
CA ALA A 7 3.36 12.71 -4.14
C ALA A 7 2.73 11.94 -5.34
N PRO A 8 3.52 11.59 -6.36
CA PRO A 8 3.02 10.79 -7.48
C PRO A 8 2.47 9.45 -6.97
N GLN A 9 1.29 9.09 -7.45
CA GLN A 9 0.62 7.83 -7.13
C GLN A 9 0.86 6.83 -8.26
N PHE A 10 1.21 5.59 -7.91
CA PHE A 10 1.45 4.53 -8.86
C PHE A 10 0.49 3.37 -8.63
N LEU A 11 0.08 2.71 -9.71
CA LEU A 11 -0.80 1.54 -9.66
C LEU A 11 0.00 0.26 -9.97
N CYS A 12 -0.07 -0.73 -9.07
CA CYS A 12 0.52 -2.06 -9.28
C CYS A 12 -0.36 -2.91 -10.23
N GLN A 13 -0.31 -2.64 -11.54
CA GLN A 13 -1.14 -3.36 -12.53
C GLN A 13 -0.73 -4.84 -12.71
N LEU A 14 0.50 -5.20 -12.34
CA LEU A 14 1.07 -6.54 -12.48
C LEU A 14 1.10 -7.33 -11.16
N ALA A 15 0.33 -6.90 -10.15
CA ALA A 15 0.27 -7.58 -8.86
C ALA A 15 -0.23 -9.04 -8.96
N ASN A 16 -0.94 -9.37 -10.05
CA ASN A 16 -1.40 -10.74 -10.34
C ASN A 16 -0.26 -11.73 -10.60
N ILE A 17 0.88 -11.26 -11.12
CA ILE A 17 2.09 -12.05 -11.35
C ILE A 17 3.17 -11.75 -10.30
N SER A 18 2.77 -11.20 -9.15
CA SER A 18 3.65 -10.82 -8.03
C SER A 18 4.70 -9.76 -8.39
N GLU A 19 4.36 -8.84 -9.31
CA GLU A 19 5.24 -7.72 -9.70
C GLU A 19 4.62 -6.37 -9.35
N CYS A 20 5.44 -5.46 -8.81
CA CYS A 20 5.10 -4.05 -8.68
C CYS A 20 6.37 -3.17 -8.60
N LEU A 21 6.88 -2.79 -9.79
CA LEU A 21 8.09 -1.96 -9.94
C LEU A 21 8.14 -0.71 -9.05
N PRO A 22 7.04 0.05 -8.82
CA PRO A 22 7.08 1.23 -7.95
C PRO A 22 7.50 0.96 -6.51
N ILE A 23 7.29 -0.24 -5.98
CA ILE A 23 7.57 -0.57 -4.57
C ILE A 23 8.76 -1.53 -4.41
N GLU A 24 9.18 -2.21 -5.47
CA GLU A 24 10.34 -3.08 -5.45
C GLU A 24 11.61 -2.31 -5.06
N GLY A 25 12.23 -2.71 -3.96
CA GLY A 25 13.43 -2.06 -3.43
C GLY A 25 13.19 -0.77 -2.63
N GLN A 26 11.94 -0.34 -2.42
CA GLN A 26 11.65 0.84 -1.59
C GLN A 26 11.71 0.52 -0.10
N ASP A 27 12.42 1.30 0.69
CA ASP A 27 12.47 1.14 2.15
C ASP A 27 11.15 1.48 2.85
N ARG A 28 10.39 2.41 2.26
CA ARG A 28 9.13 2.89 2.80
C ARG A 28 8.23 3.36 1.67
N PHE A 29 6.99 2.93 1.69
CA PHE A 29 5.95 3.38 0.77
C PHE A 29 4.62 3.48 1.52
N THR A 30 3.63 4.13 0.88
CA THR A 30 2.26 4.21 1.39
C THR A 30 1.36 3.49 0.41
N LEU A 31 0.51 2.60 0.92
CA LEU A 31 -0.53 1.94 0.13
C LEU A 31 -1.83 2.73 0.27
N ILE A 32 -2.48 2.98 -0.88
CA ILE A 32 -3.81 3.56 -0.94
C ILE A 32 -4.74 2.44 -1.39
N LEU A 33 -5.69 2.09 -0.53
CA LEU A 33 -6.68 1.05 -0.80
C LEU A 33 -8.04 1.69 -1.04
N TRP A 34 -8.64 1.42 -2.19
CA TRP A 34 -9.96 1.91 -2.53
C TRP A 34 -10.98 0.77 -2.49
N ASN A 35 -12.05 0.98 -1.74
CA ASN A 35 -13.22 0.12 -1.76
C ASN A 35 -14.29 0.77 -2.64
N PRO A 36 -14.62 0.20 -3.81
CA PRO A 36 -15.64 0.77 -4.70
C PRO A 36 -17.08 0.53 -4.20
N THR A 37 -17.26 -0.24 -3.13
CA THR A 37 -18.58 -0.54 -2.56
C THR A 37 -18.96 0.46 -1.47
N VAL A 38 -20.26 0.62 -1.23
CA VAL A 38 -20.79 1.50 -0.17
C VAL A 38 -20.63 0.91 1.24
N HIS A 39 -20.37 -0.39 1.34
CA HIS A 39 -20.27 -1.10 2.62
C HIS A 39 -18.83 -1.13 3.11
N THR A 40 -18.63 -1.13 4.42
CA THR A 40 -17.32 -1.42 5.01
C THR A 40 -16.89 -2.84 4.66
N ILE A 41 -15.63 -3.00 4.23
CA ILE A 41 -15.04 -4.30 3.94
C ILE A 41 -13.83 -4.55 4.84
N SER A 42 -13.60 -5.83 5.14
CA SER A 42 -12.36 -6.33 5.73
C SER A 42 -11.84 -7.41 4.80
N HIS A 43 -10.72 -7.14 4.13
CA HIS A 43 -10.17 -8.00 3.09
C HIS A 43 -8.66 -8.04 3.17
N TYR A 44 -8.07 -9.22 2.95
CA TYR A 44 -6.62 -9.35 2.86
C TYR A 44 -6.09 -8.62 1.64
N VAL A 45 -4.97 -7.93 1.81
CA VAL A 45 -4.23 -7.29 0.73
C VAL A 45 -2.88 -7.98 0.60
N ARG A 46 -2.59 -8.50 -0.59
CA ARG A 46 -1.31 -9.14 -0.91
C ARG A 46 -0.45 -8.16 -1.70
N VAL A 47 0.77 -7.94 -1.23
CA VAL A 47 1.71 -6.99 -1.83
C VAL A 47 3.04 -7.72 -2.08
N PRO A 48 3.56 -7.73 -3.31
CA PRO A 48 4.86 -8.32 -3.59
C PRO A 48 5.95 -7.44 -2.97
N VAL A 49 6.72 -8.00 -2.04
CA VAL A 49 7.80 -7.31 -1.33
C VAL A 49 9.08 -8.14 -1.39
N THR A 50 10.23 -7.46 -1.35
CA THR A 50 11.56 -8.10 -1.43
C THR A 50 12.24 -8.28 -0.07
N LYS A 51 11.63 -7.79 1.00
CA LYS A 51 12.12 -7.84 2.39
C LYS A 51 10.97 -7.78 3.38
N ASP A 52 11.28 -7.90 4.65
CA ASP A 52 10.30 -7.79 5.74
C ASP A 52 9.93 -6.32 5.99
N TYR A 53 8.64 -6.07 6.22
CA TYR A 53 8.11 -4.74 6.52
C TYR A 53 7.26 -4.74 7.79
N THR A 54 7.33 -3.66 8.56
CA THR A 54 6.31 -3.34 9.55
C THR A 54 5.15 -2.62 8.85
N VAL A 55 3.98 -3.23 8.84
CA VAL A 55 2.77 -2.60 8.29
C VAL A 55 2.11 -1.75 9.37
N ARG A 56 1.67 -0.55 9.00
CA ARG A 56 0.98 0.37 9.90
C ARG A 56 -0.37 0.79 9.33
N ASP A 57 -1.36 0.91 10.19
CA ASP A 57 -2.67 1.45 9.84
C ASP A 57 -2.61 2.98 9.62
N PRO A 58 -3.71 3.62 9.17
CA PRO A 58 -3.74 5.07 8.95
C PRO A 58 -3.49 5.93 10.20
N SER A 59 -3.68 5.36 11.40
CA SER A 59 -3.38 6.03 12.68
C SER A 59 -1.93 5.82 13.15
N GLY A 60 -1.16 5.00 12.43
CA GLY A 60 0.25 4.73 12.70
C GLY A 60 0.51 3.50 13.58
N HIS A 61 -0.53 2.78 14.00
CA HIS A 61 -0.40 1.56 14.80
C HIS A 61 0.10 0.42 13.92
N ALA A 62 1.04 -0.38 14.44
CA ALA A 62 1.51 -1.57 13.75
C ALA A 62 0.39 -2.61 13.69
N ILE A 63 0.16 -3.18 12.51
CA ILE A 63 -0.77 -4.29 12.30
C ILE A 63 0.00 -5.56 12.02
N VAL A 64 -0.53 -6.70 12.44
CA VAL A 64 0.03 -8.00 12.13
C VAL A 64 -0.17 -8.25 10.63
N ALA A 65 0.93 -8.45 9.92
CA ALA A 65 0.95 -8.93 8.55
C ALA A 65 1.56 -10.34 8.57
N GLU A 66 0.90 -11.27 7.88
CA GLU A 66 1.30 -12.67 7.75
C GLU A 66 1.85 -12.97 6.35
#